data_AF-A0A356U780-F1
#
_entry.id   AF-A0A356U780-F1
#
_cell.length_a   1.000
_cell.length_b   1.000
_cell.length_c   1.000
_cell.angle_alpha   90.00
_cell.angle_beta   90.00
_cell.angle_gamma   90.00
#
_symmetry.space_group_name_H-M   'P 1'
#
loop_
_entity.id
_entity.type
_entity.pdbx_description
1 polymer ?
#
loop_
_entity_poly.entity_id
_entity_poly.type
_entity_poly.pdbx_seq_one_letter_code
_entity_poly.pdbx_strand_id
1 'polypeptide(L)'
;VEMRELLKELKAMGKTIIISSHILPELAELCTHIGIMEAGQLVINGTNEEIVEHTRTGRILQIKVMNQADGAALILQEELGLTEIPFLN
;
A
#
# COMPACT_ATOMS: atom_id res chain seq x y z
N VAL A 1 18.95 8.93 -9.01
CA VAL A 1 19.92 8.31 -8.07
C VAL A 1 20.48 9.34 -7.10
N GLU A 2 20.93 10.52 -7.55
CA GLU A 2 21.52 11.56 -6.67
C GLU A 2 20.65 11.98 -5.47
N MET A 3 19.36 12.25 -5.67
CA MET A 3 18.47 12.68 -4.58
C MET A 3 18.41 11.67 -3.43
N ARG A 4 18.45 10.36 -3.74
CA ARG A 4 18.36 9.31 -2.71
C ARG A 4 19.60 9.29 -1.82
N GLU A 5 20.78 9.48 -2.41
CA GLU A 5 22.04 9.52 -1.67
C GLU A 5 22.12 10.77 -0.77
N LEU A 6 21.70 11.93 -1.28
CA LEU A 6 21.60 13.15 -0.47
C LEU A 6 20.69 12.96 0.76
N LEU A 7 19.53 12.34 0.59
CA LEU A 7 18.60 12.08 1.68
C LEU A 7 19.20 11.13 2.74
N LYS A 8 19.97 10.13 2.32
CA LYS A 8 20.69 9.23 3.23
C LYS A 8 21.78 9.95 4.01
N GLU A 9 22.57 10.82 3.37
CA GLU A 9 23.60 11.62 4.03
C GLU A 9 22.99 12.56 5.08
N LEU A 10 21.94 13.28 4.71
CA LEU A 10 21.22 14.18 5.63
C LEU A 10 20.67 13.40 6.84
N LYS A 11 20.11 12.21 6.63
CA LYS A 11 19.69 11.31 7.71
C LYS A 11 20.88 10.89 8.58
N ALA A 12 22.02 10.53 7.99
CA ALA A 12 23.23 10.16 8.73
C ALA A 12 23.78 11.32 9.57
N MET A 13 23.55 12.56 9.16
CA MET A 13 23.84 13.77 9.94
C MET A 13 22.82 14.06 11.06
N GLY A 14 21.84 13.18 11.29
CA GLY A 14 20.81 13.33 12.33
C GLY A 14 19.74 14.39 11.98
N LYS A 15 19.55 14.70 10.69
CA LYS A 15 18.51 15.64 10.25
C LYS A 15 17.15 14.95 10.16
N THR A 16 16.10 15.63 10.59
CA THR A 16 14.71 15.26 10.27
C THR A 16 14.34 15.85 8.92
N ILE A 17 13.82 15.02 8.02
CA ILE A 17 13.46 15.41 6.65
C ILE A 17 11.98 15.10 6.46
N ILE A 18 11.22 16.08 5.97
CA ILE A 18 9.81 15.89 5.59
C ILE A 18 9.73 15.99 4.07
N ILE A 19 9.17 14.96 3.44
CA ILE A 19 8.97 14.91 2.00
C ILE A 19 7.49 14.67 1.75
N SER A 20 6.89 15.53 0.94
CA SER A 20 5.53 15.33 0.43
C SER A 20 5.62 14.76 -0.97
N SER A 21 5.01 13.59 -1.19
CA SER A 21 4.87 12.98 -2.51
C SER A 21 3.53 12.30 -2.62
N HIS A 22 3.01 12.23 -3.85
CA HIS A 22 1.84 11.43 -4.18
C HIS A 22 2.23 10.04 -4.71
N ILE A 23 3.53 9.77 -4.89
CA ILE A 23 4.08 8.51 -5.41
C ILE A 23 4.83 7.81 -4.28
N LEU A 24 4.08 7.10 -3.44
CA LEU A 24 4.60 6.39 -2.26
C LEU A 24 5.65 5.31 -2.58
N PRO A 25 5.52 4.47 -3.63
CA PRO A 25 6.48 3.38 -3.88
C PRO A 25 7.93 3.86 -4.05
N GLU A 26 8.11 5.05 -4.62
CA GLU A 26 9.45 5.61 -4.86
C GLU A 26 10.14 6.12 -3.59
N LEU A 27 9.35 6.45 -2.56
CA LEU A 27 9.85 7.01 -1.29
C LEU A 27 9.74 6.05 -0.11
N ALA A 28 8.89 5.03 -0.19
CA ALA A 28 8.69 4.04 0.88
C ALA A 28 10.01 3.38 1.30
N GLU A 29 10.93 3.13 0.36
CA GLU A 29 12.25 2.56 0.65
C GLU A 29 13.18 3.50 1.45
N LEU A 30 12.90 4.80 1.47
CA LEU A 30 13.73 5.83 2.13
C LEU A 30 13.10 6.35 3.42
N CYS A 31 11.77 6.37 3.48
CA CYS A 31 11.02 6.88 4.60
C CYS A 31 11.10 5.94 5.81
N THR A 32 11.26 6.53 7.00
CA THR A 32 11.12 5.79 8.27
C THR A 32 9.67 5.80 8.76
N HIS A 33 8.93 6.85 8.41
CA HIS A 33 7.53 7.07 8.76
C HIS A 33 6.77 7.59 7.54
N ILE A 34 5.49 7.23 7.42
CA ILE A 34 4.59 7.69 6.37
C ILE A 34 3.35 8.28 7.02
N GLY A 35 2.95 9.45 6.53
CA GLY A 35 1.67 10.07 6.82
C GLY A 35 0.83 10.16 5.55
N ILE A 36 -0.45 9.80 5.62
CA ILE A 36 -1.42 9.96 4.54
C ILE A 36 -2.42 11.04 4.95
N MET A 37 -2.58 12.05 4.09
CA MET A 37 -3.54 13.13 4.29
C MET A 37 -4.69 13.03 3.28
N GLU A 38 -5.91 13.17 3.77
CA GLU A 38 -7.13 13.23 2.96
C GLU A 38 -7.99 14.39 3.45
N ALA A 39 -8.51 15.21 2.53
CA ALA A 39 -9.35 16.37 2.84
C ALA A 39 -8.80 17.31 3.95
N GLY A 40 -7.47 17.48 3.99
CA GLY A 40 -6.80 18.33 4.97
C GLY A 40 -6.60 17.69 6.36
N GLN A 41 -6.90 16.41 6.52
CA GLN A 41 -6.73 15.67 7.78
C GLN A 41 -5.69 14.55 7.62
N LEU A 42 -4.90 14.31 8.66
CA LEU A 42 -3.97 13.18 8.72
C LEU A 42 -4.76 11.93 9.09
N VAL A 43 -5.05 11.09 8.09
CA VAL A 43 -5.89 9.90 8.25
C VAL A 43 -5.08 8.68 8.67
N ILE A 44 -3.81 8.62 8.30
CA ILE A 44 -2.91 7.52 8.67
C ILE A 44 -1.53 8.10 8.99
N ASN A 45 -0.89 7.60 10.05
CA ASN A 45 0.47 7.94 10.46
C ASN A 45 1.12 6.74 11.15
N GLY A 46 2.31 6.35 10.71
CA GLY A 46 3.03 5.22 11.27
C GLY A 46 4.38 5.00 10.62
N THR A 47 5.07 3.96 11.06
CA THR A 47 6.29 3.45 10.43
C THR A 47 6.01 2.91 9.04
N ASN A 48 7.03 2.83 8.20
CA ASN A 48 6.88 2.25 6.87
C ASN A 48 6.31 0.82 6.92
N GLU A 49 6.73 0.01 7.90
CA GLU A 49 6.27 -1.37 8.09
C GLU A 49 4.76 -1.42 8.39
N GLU A 50 4.30 -0.65 9.37
CA GLU A 50 2.87 -0.55 9.73
C GLU A 50 2.05 -0.11 8.52
N ILE A 51 2.50 0.90 7.78
CA ILE A 51 1.75 1.48 6.68
C ILE A 51 1.72 0.55 5.46
N VAL A 52 2.82 -0.14 5.17
CA VAL A 52 2.90 -1.15 4.09
C VAL A 52 1.97 -2.32 4.40
N GLU A 53 1.85 -2.77 5.65
CA GLU A 53 0.87 -3.79 6.04
C GLU A 53 -0.58 -3.30 5.84
N HIS A 54 -0.88 -2.05 6.22
CA HIS A 54 -2.21 -1.47 6.03
C HIS A 54 -2.56 -1.20 4.55
N THR A 55 -1.56 -0.91 3.71
CA THR A 55 -1.74 -0.65 2.26
C THR A 55 -1.58 -1.90 1.39
N ARG A 56 -1.11 -3.01 1.95
CA ARG A 56 -1.05 -4.33 1.30
C ARG A 56 -2.42 -4.95 1.01
N THR A 57 -3.51 -4.25 1.30
CA THR A 57 -4.79 -4.51 0.64
C THR A 57 -4.61 -4.22 -0.85
N GLY A 58 -4.31 -5.26 -1.63
CA GLY A 58 -4.36 -5.21 -3.08
C GLY A 58 -5.69 -4.66 -3.57
N ARG A 59 -5.79 -4.35 -4.86
CA ARG A 59 -7.01 -3.80 -5.47
C ARG A 59 -8.19 -4.76 -5.19
N ILE A 60 -9.05 -4.41 -4.23
CA ILE A 60 -10.20 -5.24 -3.87
C ILE A 60 -11.27 -5.05 -4.94
N LEU A 61 -11.59 -6.12 -5.67
CA LEU A 61 -12.70 -6.17 -6.61
C LEU A 61 -13.87 -6.89 -5.95
N GLN A 62 -14.95 -6.17 -5.66
CA GLN A 62 -16.20 -6.78 -5.25
C GLN A 62 -16.98 -7.21 -6.49
N ILE A 63 -17.18 -8.53 -6.63
CA ILE A 63 -17.90 -9.12 -7.75
C ILE A 63 -19.16 -9.78 -7.20
N LYS A 64 -20.32 -9.37 -7.70
CA LYS A 64 -21.58 -10.06 -7.42
C LYS A 64 -21.83 -11.13 -8.47
N VAL A 65 -21.81 -12.39 -8.05
CA VAL A 65 -22.10 -13.51 -8.94
C VAL A 65 -23.61 -13.77 -8.94
N MET A 66 -24.24 -13.67 -10.10
CA MET A 66 -25.71 -13.82 -10.21
C MET A 66 -26.16 -15.29 -10.12
N ASN A 67 -25.32 -16.23 -10.57
CA ASN A 67 -25.56 -17.68 -10.55
C ASN A 67 -24.20 -18.41 -10.51
N GLN A 68 -24.16 -19.61 -9.94
CA GLN A 68 -22.96 -20.49 -9.91
C GLN A 68 -21.74 -19.86 -9.23
N ALA A 69 -21.92 -19.42 -7.97
CA ALA A 69 -20.85 -18.82 -7.17
C ALA A 69 -19.59 -19.71 -7.04
N ASP A 70 -19.78 -21.03 -6.87
CA ASP A 70 -18.67 -21.97 -6.74
C ASP A 70 -17.85 -22.09 -8.04
N GLY A 71 -18.53 -22.10 -9.20
CA GLY A 71 -17.85 -22.13 -10.50
C GLY A 71 -17.10 -20.83 -10.80
N ALA A 72 -17.66 -19.69 -10.40
CA ALA A 72 -16.97 -18.41 -10.50
C ALA A 72 -15.72 -18.36 -9.62
N ALA A 73 -15.80 -18.86 -8.39
CA ALA A 73 -14.63 -18.92 -7.50
C ALA A 73 -13.51 -19.78 -8.08
N LEU A 74 -13.84 -20.94 -8.68
CA LEU A 74 -12.85 -21.82 -9.29
C LEU A 74 -12.09 -21.14 -10.44
N ILE A 75 -12.81 -20.47 -11.35
CA ILE A 75 -12.20 -19.73 -12.47
C ILE A 75 -11.30 -18.60 -11.95
N LEU A 76 -11.75 -17.88 -10.92
CA LEU A 76 -10.98 -16.81 -10.30
C LEU A 76 -9.70 -17.33 -9.62
N GLN A 77 -9.72 -18.55 -9.08
CA GLN A 77 -8.54 -19.20 -8.51
C GLN A 77 -7.57 -19.67 -9.60
N GLU A 78 -8.07 -20.36 -10.62
CA GLU A 78 -7.24 -20.98 -11.67
C GLU A 78 -6.63 -19.95 -12.64
N GLU A 79 -7.43 -19.00 -13.12
CA GLU A 79 -7.01 -18.08 -14.18
C GLU A 79 -6.34 -16.80 -13.63
N LEU A 80 -6.71 -16.36 -12.43
CA LEU A 80 -6.19 -15.12 -11.82
C LEU A 80 -5.27 -15.38 -10.63
N GLY A 81 -5.04 -16.64 -10.25
CA GLY A 81 -4.13 -17.01 -9.16
C GLY A 81 -4.54 -16.47 -7.78
N LEU A 82 -5.83 -16.18 -7.57
CA LEU A 82 -6.33 -15.65 -6.31
C LEU A 82 -6.39 -16.76 -5.26
N THR A 83 -5.61 -16.64 -4.18
CA THR A 83 -5.57 -17.64 -3.09
C THR A 83 -6.66 -17.45 -2.03
N GLU A 84 -7.21 -16.24 -1.89
CA GLU A 84 -8.26 -15.93 -0.91
C GLU A 84 -9.41 -15.18 -1.58
N ILE A 85 -10.60 -15.78 -1.56
CA ILE A 85 -11.84 -15.17 -2.08
C ILE A 85 -12.85 -15.14 -0.91
N PRO A 86 -12.87 -14.07 -0.10
CA PRO A 86 -13.83 -13.96 0.98
C PRO A 86 -15.25 -13.78 0.40
N PHE A 87 -16.15 -14.71 0.70
CA PHE A 87 -17.57 -14.56 0.41
C PHE A 87 -18.18 -13.59 1.42
N LEU A 88 -18.63 -12.43 0.92
CA LEU A 88 -19.40 -11.47 1.70
C LEU A 88 -20.88 -11.86 1.62
N ASN A 89 -21.49 -12.16 2.76
CA ASN A 89 -22.93 -12.43 2.90
C ASN A 89 -23.77 -11.16 2.72
#